data_AF-A0A3B0ZCT6-F1
#
_entry.id   AF-A0A3B0ZCT6-F1
#
_cell.length_a   1.000
_cell.length_b   1.000
_cell.length_c   1.000
_cell.angle_alpha   90.00
_cell.angle_beta   90.00
_cell.angle_gamma   90.00
#
_symmetry.space_group_name_H-M   'P 1'
#
loop_
_entity.id
_entity.type
_entity.pdbx_description
1 polymer ?
#
loop_
_entity_poly.entity_id
_entity_poly.type
_entity_poly.pdbx_seq_one_letter_code
_entity_poly.pdbx_strand_id
1 'polypeptide(L)'
;MGYIKTKSKSYFVRVCLLALTIAIPIGCGGGGGDDDPDPGGGGPGNPDDSSVSFSSATYQGNENVASITITVNRTGDLSEAISVDYAASNNTAVDGEDFSATSGTLDWAANDSDEKTFDVQIISDSVTEGDETVNLALSTPSANTSLGANTTAVLTIVDIVDSDDPSSVSFSSATYQVNENVASITITVNRAGDISEAISVDYAASNGTAVDGEDFSAMSGTLD
;
A
#
# COMPACT_ATOMS: atom_id res chain seq x y z
N MET A 1 -37.15 14.98 -38.43
CA MET A 1 -36.85 14.47 -37.07
C MET A 1 -36.20 13.11 -37.18
N GLY A 2 -34.88 13.02 -37.01
CA GLY A 2 -34.16 11.75 -36.93
C GLY A 2 -33.07 11.88 -35.87
N TYR A 3 -33.23 11.18 -34.76
CA TYR A 3 -32.29 11.17 -33.64
C TYR A 3 -31.01 10.43 -34.04
N ILE A 4 -29.86 11.11 -34.03
CA ILE A 4 -28.55 10.44 -34.06
C ILE A 4 -28.29 9.95 -32.64
N LYS A 5 -28.49 8.65 -32.38
CA LYS A 5 -27.98 7.98 -31.18
C LYS A 5 -26.47 7.85 -31.33
N THR A 6 -25.70 8.74 -30.72
CA THR A 6 -24.27 8.52 -30.47
C THR A 6 -24.15 7.38 -29.45
N LYS A 7 -23.73 6.19 -29.91
CA LYS A 7 -23.29 5.14 -29.00
C LYS A 7 -21.84 5.44 -28.62
N SER A 8 -21.64 6.03 -27.45
CA SER A 8 -20.32 6.05 -26.82
C SER A 8 -19.94 4.60 -26.47
N LYS A 9 -18.93 4.04 -27.14
CA LYS A 9 -18.32 2.77 -26.73
C LYS A 9 -17.01 3.11 -26.00
N SER A 10 -16.96 2.78 -24.73
CA SER A 10 -15.72 2.81 -23.93
C SER A 10 -15.04 1.46 -24.04
N TYR A 11 -13.74 1.45 -24.34
CA TYR A 11 -12.95 0.23 -24.48
C TYR A 11 -12.31 -0.12 -23.13
N PHE A 12 -12.42 -1.38 -22.71
CA PHE A 12 -11.83 -1.91 -21.48
C PHE A 12 -10.88 -3.06 -21.83
N VAL A 13 -9.62 -2.95 -21.42
CA VAL A 13 -8.72 -4.10 -21.22
C VAL A 13 -8.67 -4.30 -19.70
N ARG A 14 -9.23 -5.40 -19.20
CA ARG A 14 -9.32 -5.66 -17.76
C ARG A 14 -8.13 -6.48 -17.28
N VAL A 15 -7.34 -5.91 -16.37
CA VAL A 15 -6.54 -6.62 -15.36
C VAL A 15 -7.09 -6.25 -13.98
N CYS A 16 -7.12 -7.24 -13.10
CA CYS A 16 -7.89 -7.37 -11.87
C CYS A 16 -7.21 -6.72 -10.65
N LEU A 17 -7.98 -6.07 -9.76
CA LEU A 17 -7.81 -6.26 -8.31
C LEU A 17 -9.12 -5.93 -7.58
N LEU A 18 -9.59 -6.86 -6.74
CA LEU A 18 -10.76 -6.69 -5.89
C LEU A 18 -10.49 -5.59 -4.85
N ALA A 19 -11.27 -4.51 -4.86
CA ALA A 19 -11.44 -3.66 -3.69
C ALA A 19 -12.68 -4.14 -2.92
N LEU A 20 -12.46 -4.90 -1.85
CA LEU A 20 -13.47 -5.24 -0.86
C LEU A 20 -13.86 -3.96 -0.11
N THR A 21 -15.07 -3.44 -0.32
CA THR A 21 -15.62 -2.37 0.52
C THR A 21 -16.44 -3.00 1.63
N ILE A 22 -15.93 -2.96 2.87
CA ILE A 22 -16.72 -3.29 4.07
C ILE A 22 -17.35 -1.98 4.55
N ALA A 23 -18.69 -1.92 4.53
CA ALA A 23 -19.45 -0.89 5.20
C ALA A 23 -19.90 -1.42 6.58
N ILE A 24 -19.45 -0.77 7.66
CA ILE A 24 -19.95 -1.02 9.02
C ILE A 24 -21.03 0.03 9.32
N PRO A 25 -22.31 -0.33 9.45
CA PRO A 25 -23.30 0.58 9.99
C PRO A 25 -23.17 0.64 11.53
N ILE A 26 -22.86 1.83 12.05
CA ILE A 26 -22.97 2.14 13.48
C ILE A 26 -24.45 2.37 13.77
N GLY A 27 -25.09 1.40 14.43
CA GLY A 27 -26.40 1.55 15.04
C GLY A 27 -26.24 1.78 16.55
N CYS A 28 -26.49 3.01 17.00
CA CYS A 28 -26.59 3.35 18.41
C CYS A 28 -27.98 3.05 18.98
N GLY A 29 -28.02 2.61 20.23
CA GLY A 29 -29.20 2.60 21.12
C GLY A 29 -29.34 1.27 21.85
N GLY A 30 -29.33 1.16 23.19
CA GLY A 30 -29.27 2.12 24.27
C GLY A 30 -29.89 1.47 25.52
N GLY A 31 -29.34 1.75 26.71
CA GLY A 31 -30.09 1.78 27.97
C GLY A 31 -29.80 0.70 29.03
N GLY A 32 -29.29 1.19 30.18
CA GLY A 32 -29.38 0.60 31.52
C GLY A 32 -28.23 -0.35 31.89
N GLY A 33 -27.61 -0.32 33.06
CA GLY A 33 -27.83 0.46 34.28
C GLY A 33 -27.74 -0.50 35.47
N ASP A 34 -26.53 -0.75 35.95
CA ASP A 34 -26.25 -1.62 37.09
C ASP A 34 -24.81 -1.42 37.59
N ASP A 35 -24.71 -0.80 38.77
CA ASP A 35 -23.49 -0.74 39.59
C ASP A 35 -23.18 -2.13 40.18
N ASP A 36 -22.11 -2.78 39.71
CA ASP A 36 -21.54 -3.98 40.35
C ASP A 36 -20.00 -3.89 40.36
N PRO A 37 -19.32 -4.01 41.52
CA PRO A 37 -17.86 -4.06 41.55
C PRO A 37 -17.39 -5.53 41.47
N ASP A 38 -16.99 -5.99 40.28
CA ASP A 38 -16.38 -7.32 40.10
C ASP A 38 -14.84 -7.27 40.13
N PRO A 39 -14.16 -8.03 41.02
CA PRO A 39 -12.71 -8.13 41.05
C PRO A 39 -12.17 -9.18 40.07
N GLY A 40 -11.44 -8.71 39.05
CA GLY A 40 -10.38 -9.48 38.40
C GLY A 40 -10.82 -10.57 37.40
N GLY A 41 -10.84 -10.22 36.12
CA GLY A 41 -10.88 -11.18 35.02
C GLY A 41 -10.73 -10.49 33.67
N GLY A 42 -9.74 -10.88 32.87
CA GLY A 42 -9.46 -10.32 31.54
C GLY A 42 -10.63 -10.48 30.57
N GLY A 43 -11.50 -9.48 30.52
CA GLY A 43 -12.55 -9.30 29.51
C GLY A 43 -12.07 -8.48 28.31
N PRO A 44 -12.87 -8.41 27.22
CA PRO A 44 -12.58 -7.55 26.08
C PRO A 44 -12.50 -6.09 26.54
N GLY A 45 -11.49 -5.37 26.03
CA GLY A 45 -11.00 -4.08 26.53
C GLY A 45 -12.08 -3.18 27.13
N ASN A 46 -11.88 -2.79 28.38
CA ASN A 46 -12.71 -1.81 29.04
C ASN A 46 -12.57 -0.47 28.26
N PRO A 47 -13.67 0.20 27.88
CA PRO A 47 -13.60 1.46 27.12
C PRO A 47 -12.86 2.59 27.87
N ASP A 48 -12.62 2.41 29.16
CA ASP A 48 -11.81 3.30 30.00
C ASP A 48 -10.32 2.90 30.06
N ASP A 49 -9.86 1.87 29.33
CA ASP A 49 -8.45 1.48 29.28
C ASP A 49 -7.66 2.32 28.26
N SER A 50 -6.33 2.37 28.40
CA SER A 50 -5.46 2.82 27.30
C SER A 50 -5.63 1.89 26.08
N SER A 51 -5.54 2.45 24.88
CA SER A 51 -5.55 1.69 23.62
C SER A 51 -4.40 2.10 22.70
N VAL A 52 -3.69 1.12 22.15
CA VAL A 52 -2.53 1.36 21.27
C VAL A 52 -2.74 0.71 19.90
N SER A 53 -2.44 1.46 18.83
CA SER A 53 -2.60 0.98 17.44
C SER A 53 -1.63 1.67 16.49
N PHE A 54 -1.25 1.00 15.41
CA PHE A 54 -0.58 1.66 14.29
C PHE A 54 -1.45 2.82 13.76
N SER A 55 -0.83 3.93 13.37
CA SER A 55 -1.54 5.09 12.84
C SER A 55 -2.22 4.78 11.50
N SER A 56 -1.66 3.83 10.75
CA SER A 56 -2.19 3.29 9.49
C SER A 56 -2.07 1.77 9.44
N ALA A 57 -2.94 1.12 8.67
CA ALA A 57 -2.83 -0.31 8.34
C ALA A 57 -1.79 -0.57 7.24
N THR A 58 -1.39 0.46 6.51
CA THR A 58 -0.40 0.38 5.43
C THR A 58 0.59 1.55 5.48
N TYR A 59 1.86 1.23 5.24
CA TYR A 59 2.95 2.19 5.08
C TYR A 59 3.65 1.95 3.75
N GLN A 60 4.33 2.96 3.23
CA GLN A 60 5.08 2.86 1.99
C GLN A 60 6.31 3.76 2.04
N GLY A 61 7.41 3.29 1.46
CA GLY A 61 8.58 4.11 1.17
C GLY A 61 9.45 3.46 0.12
N ASN A 62 10.31 4.25 -0.51
CA ASN A 62 11.20 3.77 -1.55
C ASN A 62 12.36 2.97 -0.95
N GLU A 63 12.94 2.05 -1.70
CA GLU A 63 14.11 1.28 -1.27
C GLU A 63 15.36 2.17 -1.05
N ASN A 64 15.47 3.26 -1.80
CA ASN A 64 16.64 4.14 -1.80
C ASN A 64 16.69 5.15 -0.63
N VAL A 65 16.06 4.81 0.48
CA VAL A 65 16.09 5.57 1.73
C VAL A 65 16.78 4.75 2.81
N ALA A 66 17.34 5.40 3.83
CA ALA A 66 17.98 4.67 4.92
C ALA A 66 16.96 3.90 5.79
N SER A 67 15.77 4.48 5.99
CA SER A 67 14.75 3.89 6.84
C SER A 67 13.36 4.45 6.56
N ILE A 68 12.33 3.68 6.92
CA ILE A 68 10.93 4.08 6.87
C ILE A 68 10.38 4.12 8.30
N THR A 69 9.85 5.28 8.69
CA THR A 69 9.31 5.51 10.03
C THR A 69 7.89 4.99 10.15
N ILE A 70 7.65 4.18 11.18
CA ILE A 70 6.34 3.63 11.53
C ILE A 70 5.82 4.34 12.76
N THR A 71 4.57 4.81 12.70
CA THR A 71 3.94 5.59 13.78
C THR A 71 2.90 4.77 14.53
N VAL A 72 2.93 4.86 15.85
CA VAL A 72 2.02 4.17 16.76
C VAL A 72 1.33 5.20 17.65
N ASN A 73 0.00 5.12 17.68
CA ASN A 73 -0.86 6.03 18.42
C ASN A 73 -1.31 5.40 19.73
N ARG A 74 -1.38 6.22 20.77
CA ARG A 74 -2.04 5.92 22.03
C ARG A 74 -3.34 6.74 22.14
N THR A 75 -4.42 6.10 22.58
CA THR A 75 -5.73 6.72 22.83
C THR A 75 -6.37 6.12 24.10
N GLY A 76 -7.55 6.58 24.50
CA GLY A 76 -8.24 6.09 25.70
C GLY A 76 -7.76 6.79 26.97
N ASP A 77 -7.71 6.07 28.10
CA ASP A 77 -7.14 6.62 29.34
C ASP A 77 -5.63 6.83 29.19
N LEU A 78 -5.14 7.97 29.68
CA LEU A 78 -3.74 8.35 29.64
C LEU A 78 -3.12 8.40 31.04
N SER A 79 -3.90 8.14 32.09
CA SER A 79 -3.52 8.40 33.48
C SER A 79 -2.30 7.59 33.96
N GLU A 80 -2.09 6.40 33.40
CA GLU A 80 -0.99 5.49 33.73
C GLU A 80 0.11 5.50 32.67
N ALA A 81 1.32 5.04 33.03
CA ALA A 81 2.36 4.75 32.05
C ALA A 81 2.08 3.39 31.41
N ILE A 82 2.31 3.26 30.10
CA ILE A 82 2.05 2.04 29.34
C ILE A 82 3.22 1.67 28.44
N SER A 83 3.27 0.42 28.04
CA SER A 83 4.22 -0.09 27.06
C SER A 83 3.56 -1.05 26.07
N VAL A 84 4.07 -1.09 24.85
CA VAL A 84 3.71 -2.12 23.85
C VAL A 84 4.97 -2.59 23.14
N ASP A 85 5.06 -3.89 22.86
CA ASP A 85 6.12 -4.42 22.02
C ASP A 85 5.73 -4.27 20.54
N TYR A 86 6.73 -4.07 19.68
CA TYR A 86 6.57 -4.10 18.23
C TYR A 86 7.58 -5.04 17.59
N ALA A 87 7.24 -5.55 16.41
CA ALA A 87 8.15 -6.30 15.56
C ALA A 87 7.87 -6.05 14.07
N ALA A 88 8.93 -5.96 13.28
CA ALA A 88 8.95 -6.05 11.84
C ALA A 88 9.53 -7.42 11.43
N SER A 89 8.85 -8.13 10.54
CA SER A 89 9.25 -9.47 10.10
C SER A 89 8.96 -9.69 8.61
N ASN A 90 9.60 -10.72 8.04
CA ASN A 90 9.52 -11.01 6.61
C ASN A 90 8.07 -11.16 6.14
N ASN A 91 7.83 -10.73 4.90
CA ASN A 91 6.69 -11.17 4.10
C ASN A 91 7.17 -11.59 2.72
N THR A 92 7.11 -10.69 1.73
CA THR A 92 7.82 -10.88 0.47
C THR A 92 9.25 -10.37 0.57
N ALA A 93 9.44 -9.23 1.25
CA ALA A 93 10.75 -8.74 1.65
C ALA A 93 11.36 -9.62 2.74
N VAL A 94 12.66 -9.79 2.68
CA VAL A 94 13.52 -10.70 3.44
C VAL A 94 14.50 -9.90 4.31
N ASP A 95 14.52 -10.23 5.62
CA ASP A 95 15.49 -9.68 6.57
C ASP A 95 16.93 -9.99 6.14
N GLY A 96 17.75 -8.94 6.10
CA GLY A 96 19.16 -8.97 5.71
C GLY A 96 19.41 -8.82 4.21
N GLU A 97 18.35 -8.82 3.39
CA GLU A 97 18.41 -8.59 1.94
C GLU A 97 17.76 -7.23 1.63
N ASP A 98 16.49 -7.02 1.98
CA ASP A 98 15.71 -5.81 1.58
C ASP A 98 15.48 -4.84 2.75
N PHE A 99 15.47 -5.37 3.96
CA PHE A 99 15.33 -4.60 5.20
C PHE A 99 16.05 -5.28 6.36
N SER A 100 16.25 -4.57 7.46
CA SER A 100 16.68 -5.19 8.72
C SER A 100 15.49 -5.37 9.66
N ALA A 101 15.24 -6.61 10.08
CA ALA A 101 14.23 -6.92 11.07
C ALA A 101 14.49 -6.14 12.37
N THR A 102 13.45 -5.50 12.87
CA THR A 102 13.51 -4.66 14.06
C THR A 102 12.41 -5.03 15.03
N SER A 103 12.74 -5.08 16.32
CA SER A 103 11.78 -5.25 17.39
C SER A 103 12.21 -4.46 18.61
N GLY A 104 11.25 -4.12 19.45
CA GLY A 104 11.49 -3.32 20.64
C GLY A 104 10.21 -3.04 21.40
N THR A 105 10.31 -2.14 22.35
CA THR A 105 9.19 -1.71 23.19
C THR A 105 9.03 -0.20 23.04
N LEU A 106 7.80 0.25 22.82
CA LEU A 106 7.44 1.67 22.88
C LEU A 106 6.83 1.96 24.24
N ASP A 107 7.35 2.99 24.90
CA ASP A 107 6.91 3.41 26.22
C ASP A 107 6.23 4.79 26.15
N TRP A 108 5.10 4.91 26.85
CA TRP A 108 4.45 6.18 27.15
C TRP A 108 4.48 6.43 28.65
N ALA A 109 4.86 7.63 29.04
CA ALA A 109 4.72 8.05 30.43
C ALA A 109 3.24 8.27 30.79
N ALA A 110 2.96 8.38 32.09
CA ALA A 110 1.66 8.83 32.56
C ALA A 110 1.34 10.23 32.02
N ASN A 111 0.14 10.39 31.48
CA ASN A 111 -0.42 11.55 30.79
C ASN A 111 0.25 11.90 29.45
N ASP A 112 1.08 11.01 28.90
CA ASP A 112 1.66 11.16 27.57
C ASP A 112 0.69 10.65 26.49
N SER A 113 0.22 11.58 25.64
CA SER A 113 -0.63 11.32 24.48
C SER A 113 0.11 11.36 23.15
N ASP A 114 1.41 11.66 23.16
CA ASP A 114 2.16 11.88 21.94
C ASP A 114 2.36 10.56 21.20
N GLU A 115 2.30 10.60 19.88
CA GLU A 115 2.65 9.44 19.06
C GLU A 115 4.10 9.00 19.31
N LYS A 116 4.34 7.70 19.18
CA LYS A 116 5.69 7.13 19.24
C LYS A 116 6.00 6.47 17.91
N THR A 117 7.29 6.40 17.59
CA THR A 117 7.75 5.89 16.31
C THR A 117 8.89 4.90 16.50
N PHE A 118 9.03 4.01 15.53
CA PHE A 118 10.24 3.23 15.32
C PHE A 118 10.56 3.20 13.83
N ASP A 119 11.83 2.96 13.51
CA ASP A 119 12.30 2.93 12.13
C ASP A 119 12.59 1.49 11.71
N VAL A 120 12.09 1.14 10.52
CA VAL A 120 12.51 -0.06 9.79
C VAL A 120 13.66 0.37 8.88
N GLN A 121 14.86 -0.16 9.09
CA GLN A 121 16.02 0.13 8.23
C GLN A 121 15.86 -0.60 6.91
N ILE A 122 16.11 0.11 5.81
CA ILE A 122 15.99 -0.42 4.45
C ILE A 122 17.39 -0.69 3.91
N ILE A 123 17.53 -1.83 3.23
CA ILE A 123 18.75 -2.23 2.57
C ILE A 123 18.51 -2.00 1.09
N SER A 124 19.22 -1.03 0.52
CA SER A 124 19.15 -0.72 -0.92
C SER A 124 20.23 -1.51 -1.64
N ASP A 125 19.86 -2.12 -2.76
CA ASP A 125 20.80 -2.63 -3.73
C ASP A 125 20.43 -2.20 -5.16
N SER A 126 20.97 -2.88 -6.17
CA SER A 126 20.82 -2.55 -7.59
C SER A 126 20.14 -3.68 -8.37
N VAL A 127 19.33 -4.49 -7.70
CA VAL A 127 18.58 -5.59 -8.28
C VAL A 127 17.12 -5.17 -8.33
N THR A 128 16.57 -5.05 -9.55
CA THR A 128 15.13 -4.83 -9.71
C THR A 128 14.33 -6.06 -9.27
N GLU A 129 13.62 -5.95 -8.14
CA GLU A 129 12.84 -7.03 -7.51
C GLU A 129 11.32 -6.80 -7.59
N GLY A 130 10.91 -5.58 -7.92
CA GLY A 130 9.54 -5.09 -7.82
C GLY A 130 9.14 -4.74 -6.38
N ASP A 131 7.94 -4.17 -6.20
CA ASP A 131 7.47 -3.78 -4.86
C ASP A 131 7.37 -4.98 -3.92
N GLU A 132 8.00 -4.86 -2.76
CA GLU A 132 8.01 -5.89 -1.73
C GLU A 132 7.38 -5.40 -0.42
N THR A 133 7.13 -6.33 0.51
CA THR A 133 6.36 -6.05 1.72
C THR A 133 6.97 -6.65 2.97
N VAL A 134 6.80 -5.92 4.08
CA VAL A 134 7.21 -6.29 5.44
C VAL A 134 5.98 -6.36 6.34
N ASN A 135 5.90 -7.37 7.20
CA ASN A 135 4.85 -7.51 8.21
C ASN A 135 5.21 -6.71 9.45
N LEU A 136 4.26 -5.94 9.98
CA LEU A 136 4.38 -5.19 11.24
C LEU A 136 3.34 -5.68 12.24
N ALA A 137 3.74 -5.87 13.49
CA ALA A 137 2.85 -6.32 14.56
C ALA A 137 3.11 -5.59 15.87
N LEU A 138 2.04 -5.28 16.61
CA LEU A 138 2.06 -4.88 18.02
C LEU A 138 1.69 -6.07 18.90
N SER A 139 2.37 -6.21 20.04
CA SER A 139 2.17 -7.31 20.97
C SER A 139 2.44 -6.91 22.42
N THR A 140 2.09 -7.80 23.36
CA THR A 140 2.43 -7.64 24.78
C THR A 140 2.11 -6.26 25.36
N PRO A 141 0.86 -5.74 25.23
CA PRO A 141 0.51 -4.50 25.90
C PRO A 141 0.67 -4.65 27.42
N SER A 142 1.12 -3.60 28.10
CA SER A 142 1.16 -3.54 29.56
C SER A 142 -0.23 -3.72 30.18
N ALA A 143 -0.30 -3.90 31.51
CA ALA A 143 -1.58 -3.94 32.22
C ALA A 143 -2.42 -2.68 31.94
N ASN A 144 -3.75 -2.82 32.00
CA ASN A 144 -4.72 -1.75 31.74
C ASN A 144 -4.57 -1.10 30.35
N THR A 145 -3.98 -1.83 29.40
CA THR A 145 -3.80 -1.41 28.01
C THR A 145 -4.35 -2.48 27.08
N SER A 146 -5.10 -2.05 26.07
CA SER A 146 -5.62 -2.89 25.01
C SER A 146 -4.95 -2.59 23.68
N LEU A 147 -4.85 -3.58 22.81
CA LEU A 147 -4.52 -3.33 21.41
C LEU A 147 -5.77 -2.85 20.67
N GLY A 148 -5.63 -1.76 19.91
CA GLY A 148 -6.70 -1.09 19.20
C GLY A 148 -7.04 -1.71 17.84
N ALA A 149 -7.53 -0.90 16.90
CA ALA A 149 -8.03 -1.39 15.61
C ALA A 149 -6.91 -1.95 14.69
N ASN A 150 -5.79 -1.23 14.58
CA ASN A 150 -4.67 -1.61 13.73
C ASN A 150 -3.55 -2.22 14.59
N THR A 151 -3.66 -3.52 14.88
CA THR A 151 -2.64 -4.27 15.65
C THR A 151 -1.57 -4.88 14.75
N THR A 152 -1.88 -5.04 13.47
CA THR A 152 -0.94 -5.39 12.41
C THR A 152 -1.00 -4.34 11.32
N ALA A 153 0.10 -4.19 10.59
CA ALA A 153 0.19 -3.33 9.41
C ALA A 153 1.15 -3.95 8.39
N VAL A 154 1.07 -3.47 7.14
CA VAL A 154 2.00 -3.85 6.07
C VAL A 154 2.78 -2.64 5.64
N LEU A 155 4.10 -2.76 5.60
CA LEU A 155 4.98 -1.78 4.96
C LEU A 155 5.31 -2.27 3.56
N THR A 156 5.10 -1.45 2.54
CA THR A 156 5.56 -1.70 1.17
C THR A 156 6.87 -0.95 0.92
N ILE A 157 7.91 -1.69 0.54
CA ILE A 157 9.16 -1.15 0.02
C ILE A 157 8.97 -1.04 -1.50
N VAL A 158 9.07 0.18 -2.02
CA VAL A 158 8.91 0.46 -3.45
C VAL A 158 10.28 0.41 -4.08
N ASP A 159 10.45 -0.57 -4.95
CA ASP A 159 11.63 -0.76 -5.79
C ASP A 159 11.81 0.45 -6.74
N ILE A 160 13.05 0.88 -6.94
CA ILE A 160 13.42 2.05 -7.72
C ILE A 160 14.38 1.62 -8.82
N VAL A 161 13.83 1.52 -10.03
CA VAL A 161 14.67 1.34 -11.22
C VAL A 161 15.51 2.59 -11.47
N ASP A 162 16.83 2.50 -11.29
CA ASP A 162 17.78 3.58 -11.49
C ASP A 162 18.77 3.33 -12.66
N SER A 163 19.91 4.04 -12.71
CA SER A 163 20.85 3.88 -13.82
C SER A 163 21.76 2.65 -13.73
N ASP A 164 21.85 2.02 -12.57
CA ASP A 164 22.67 0.84 -12.32
C ASP A 164 21.90 -0.47 -12.60
N ASP A 165 20.57 -0.39 -12.70
CA ASP A 165 19.70 -1.50 -13.10
C ASP A 165 19.77 -1.86 -14.59
N PRO A 166 19.42 -3.08 -15.00
CA PRO A 166 19.26 -3.42 -16.41
C PRO A 166 18.23 -2.54 -17.12
N SER A 167 18.50 -2.19 -18.38
CA SER A 167 17.56 -1.42 -19.19
C SER A 167 16.21 -2.12 -19.34
N SER A 168 15.13 -1.41 -19.07
CA SER A 168 13.75 -1.90 -19.20
C SER A 168 12.90 -0.94 -20.05
N VAL A 169 11.91 -1.50 -20.76
CA VAL A 169 10.95 -0.73 -21.56
C VAL A 169 9.53 -1.13 -21.20
N SER A 170 8.67 -0.14 -20.93
CA SER A 170 7.28 -0.33 -20.55
C SER A 170 6.35 0.66 -21.25
N PHE A 171 5.06 0.36 -21.33
CA PHE A 171 4.08 1.36 -21.75
C PHE A 171 3.81 2.35 -20.61
N SER A 172 3.60 3.63 -20.95
CA SER A 172 3.25 4.64 -19.93
C SER A 172 1.89 4.42 -19.28
N SER A 173 1.05 3.56 -19.86
CA SER A 173 -0.22 3.12 -19.28
C SER A 173 -0.56 1.71 -19.75
N ALA A 174 -1.20 0.94 -18.87
CA ALA A 174 -1.79 -0.35 -19.23
C ALA A 174 -3.03 -0.20 -20.13
N THR A 175 -3.66 0.99 -20.14
CA THR A 175 -4.86 1.25 -20.95
C THR A 175 -4.80 2.63 -21.62
N TYR A 176 -5.26 2.68 -22.86
CA TYR A 176 -5.40 3.92 -23.62
C TYR A 176 -6.83 4.01 -24.12
N GLN A 177 -7.52 5.11 -23.81
CA GLN A 177 -8.90 5.34 -24.21
C GLN A 177 -8.97 6.58 -25.08
N VAL A 178 -9.55 6.42 -26.26
CA VAL A 178 -9.73 7.49 -27.23
C VAL A 178 -11.11 7.41 -27.86
N ASN A 179 -11.59 8.55 -28.36
CA ASN A 179 -12.83 8.61 -29.11
C ASN A 179 -12.57 8.32 -30.59
N GLU A 180 -13.52 7.67 -31.26
CA GLU A 180 -13.44 7.31 -32.69
C GLU A 180 -13.30 8.52 -33.63
N ASN A 181 -13.58 9.73 -33.14
CA ASN A 181 -13.42 10.97 -33.92
C ASN A 181 -12.01 11.55 -33.88
N VAL A 182 -11.05 10.85 -33.28
CA VAL A 182 -9.63 11.21 -33.25
C VAL A 182 -8.89 10.50 -34.38
N ALA A 183 -8.10 11.24 -35.15
CA ALA A 183 -7.40 10.68 -36.32
C ALA A 183 -6.18 9.82 -35.96
N SER A 184 -5.50 10.11 -34.84
CA SER A 184 -4.35 9.36 -34.36
C SER A 184 -4.15 9.50 -32.86
N ILE A 185 -3.47 8.53 -32.26
CA ILE A 185 -3.15 8.50 -30.84
C ILE A 185 -1.64 8.33 -30.69
N THR A 186 -1.06 8.95 -29.66
CA THR A 186 0.33 8.69 -29.28
C THR A 186 0.31 7.67 -28.15
N ILE A 187 0.95 6.53 -28.38
CA ILE A 187 1.25 5.54 -27.35
C ILE A 187 2.68 5.79 -26.90
N THR A 188 2.84 6.17 -25.65
CA THR A 188 4.16 6.45 -25.09
C THR A 188 4.71 5.17 -24.47
N VAL A 189 5.99 4.90 -24.77
CA VAL A 189 6.79 3.90 -24.07
C VAL A 189 7.83 4.63 -23.22
N ASN A 190 8.08 4.10 -22.03
CA ASN A 190 9.07 4.58 -21.10
C ASN A 190 10.26 3.62 -21.13
N ARG A 191 11.47 4.16 -21.13
CA ARG A 191 12.70 3.42 -20.87
C ARG A 191 13.22 3.81 -19.49
N ALA A 192 13.58 2.84 -18.67
CA ALA A 192 14.21 3.00 -17.36
C ALA A 192 15.41 2.05 -17.26
N GLY A 193 16.16 2.09 -16.16
CA GLY A 193 17.39 1.31 -16.03
C GLY A 193 18.59 2.01 -16.65
N ASP A 194 19.60 1.21 -16.96
CA ASP A 194 20.78 1.59 -17.72
C ASP A 194 20.38 2.08 -19.13
N ILE A 195 20.72 3.33 -19.43
CA ILE A 195 20.49 3.98 -20.73
C ILE A 195 21.78 4.19 -21.52
N SER A 196 22.90 3.64 -21.06
CA SER A 196 24.23 3.85 -21.66
C SER A 196 24.37 3.21 -23.04
N GLU A 197 23.68 2.09 -23.27
CA GLU A 197 23.67 1.38 -24.55
C GLU A 197 22.39 1.66 -25.36
N ALA A 198 22.50 1.58 -26.68
CA ALA A 198 21.33 1.64 -27.56
C ALA A 198 20.51 0.34 -27.44
N ILE A 199 19.18 0.45 -27.43
CA ILE A 199 18.27 -0.69 -27.46
C ILE A 199 17.33 -0.55 -28.65
N SER A 200 16.74 -1.66 -29.06
CA SER A 200 15.78 -1.68 -30.16
C SER A 200 14.57 -2.50 -29.74
N VAL A 201 13.36 -1.96 -29.93
CA VAL A 201 12.10 -2.57 -29.52
C VAL A 201 11.13 -2.62 -30.68
N ASP A 202 10.75 -3.83 -31.08
CA ASP A 202 9.69 -4.05 -32.06
C ASP A 202 8.32 -3.83 -31.44
N TYR A 203 7.43 -3.17 -32.18
CA TYR A 203 6.04 -2.96 -31.81
C TYR A 203 5.10 -3.39 -32.93
N ALA A 204 3.91 -3.83 -32.56
CA ALA A 204 2.82 -4.12 -33.48
C ALA A 204 1.47 -3.94 -32.80
N ALA A 205 0.51 -3.32 -33.49
CA ALA A 205 -0.89 -3.36 -33.11
C ALA A 205 -1.54 -4.67 -33.57
N SER A 206 -2.43 -5.23 -32.75
CA SER A 206 -3.17 -6.45 -33.08
C SER A 206 -4.66 -6.29 -32.76
N ASN A 207 -5.49 -7.14 -33.36
CA ASN A 207 -6.94 -7.09 -33.19
C ASN A 207 -7.34 -7.47 -31.77
N GLY A 208 -8.35 -6.75 -31.26
CA GLY A 208 -9.07 -7.09 -30.04
C GLY A 208 -10.56 -7.13 -30.33
N THR A 209 -11.34 -6.36 -29.58
CA THR A 209 -12.73 -6.06 -29.96
C THR A 209 -12.81 -5.06 -31.12
N ALA A 210 -11.75 -4.26 -31.32
CA ALA A 210 -11.52 -3.45 -32.51
C ALA A 210 -10.76 -4.28 -33.55
N VAL A 211 -11.11 -4.13 -34.83
CA VAL A 211 -10.55 -4.87 -35.97
C VAL A 211 -9.74 -3.94 -36.87
N ASP A 212 -8.52 -4.35 -37.21
CA ASP A 212 -7.66 -3.66 -38.17
C ASP A 212 -8.33 -3.54 -39.54
N GLY A 213 -8.21 -2.36 -40.15
CA GLY A 213 -8.84 -1.97 -41.40
C GLY A 213 -10.30 -1.51 -41.28
N GLU A 214 -10.94 -1.75 -40.13
CA GLU A 214 -12.33 -1.35 -39.87
C GLU A 214 -12.40 -0.26 -38.78
N ASP A 215 -11.85 -0.55 -37.61
CA ASP A 215 -11.92 0.32 -36.43
C ASP A 215 -10.63 1.13 -36.22
N PHE A 216 -9.49 0.60 -36.68
CA PHE A 216 -8.19 1.26 -36.64
C PHE A 216 -7.33 0.76 -37.82
N SER A 217 -6.25 1.49 -38.14
CA SER A 217 -5.21 0.99 -39.04
C SER A 217 -4.04 0.53 -38.20
N ALA A 218 -3.71 -0.76 -38.23
CA ALA A 218 -2.60 -1.32 -37.49
C ALA A 218 -1.27 -0.73 -37.99
N MET A 219 -0.37 -0.49 -37.05
CA MET A 219 1.01 -0.11 -37.32
C MET A 219 1.93 -1.09 -36.62
N SER A 220 3.03 -1.42 -37.28
CA SER A 220 4.16 -2.13 -36.69
C SER A 220 5.47 -1.50 -37.15
N GLY A 221 6.52 -1.72 -36.38
CA GLY A 221 7.84 -1.19 -36.67
C GLY A 221 8.79 -1.45 -35.51
N THR A 222 9.88 -0.70 -35.51
CA THR A 222 10.93 -0.78 -34.49
C THR A 222 11.17 0.62 -33.95
N LEU A 223 11.35 0.73 -32.63
CA LEU A 223 11.82 1.91 -31.93
C LEU A 223 13.29 1.69 -31.57
N ASP A 224 14.16 2.63 -31.96
CA ASP A 224 15.60 2.62 -31.68
C ASP A 224 15.99 3.81 -30.76
#